data_AF-A0AAW1RJP6-F1
#
_entry.id   AF-A0AAW1RJP6-F1
#
_cell.length_a   1.000
_cell.length_b   1.000
_cell.length_c   1.000
_cell.angle_alpha   90.00
_cell.angle_beta   90.00
_cell.angle_gamma   90.00
#
_symmetry.space_group_name_H-M   'P 1'
#
loop_
_entity.id
_entity.type
_entity.pdbx_description
1 polymer ?
#
loop_
_entity_poly.entity_id
_entity_poly.type
_entity_poly.pdbx_seq_one_letter_code
_entity_poly.pdbx_strand_id
1 'polypeptide(L)'
;MPRWDYSDEPESAERITVCDFTRESEQLRRFLASERADGGGDAAEDVAGGLLAATKLDWEAVTKLVVHFADQPCHSLRYHDPNLLDFYPNGCPSGLVPEELLAQLATSRMSYTFCGLTAATDQMVSVFASAFQHADAAFASAQRGSSTSMEGTNLPRVRKEENCEPEVKGEQFFSKFASTVAAPQSNEDKERQQKTSPRGVVSHGLVNTRVPGPASNAGAPSATVTDDVKHILGRWPKDVPPLHADGSESIDVAFLVDVTGSMGWCIQATKDKISLIMNVMRAEEPDADMRFAFVGYRDHFNGPNRIVMQNFTGNMDVLQAFLQNVHVIPNNDSCEDAAGGLEAALALDWRADMKMVIHFADAPAHGQKYHEGLIHTDQYPLGDPRGLDPEDLVRQLASRGMAYHFASINRTTDKMVAIFKDAYAAGGGIK
;
A
#
# COMPACT_ATOMS: atom_id res chain seq x y z
N MET A 1 27.73 4.39 -28.15
CA MET A 1 27.87 3.71 -26.85
C MET A 1 28.00 2.22 -27.16
N PRO A 2 28.88 1.46 -26.49
CA PRO A 2 28.99 0.02 -26.74
C PRO A 2 27.66 -0.67 -26.35
N ARG A 3 27.22 -1.59 -27.20
CA ARG A 3 26.00 -2.39 -27.04
C ARG A 3 26.28 -3.48 -26.02
N TRP A 4 25.44 -3.61 -24.99
CA TRP A 4 25.55 -4.71 -24.03
C TRP A 4 25.19 -6.02 -24.74
N ASP A 5 26.09 -7.00 -24.73
CA ASP A 5 25.90 -8.32 -25.34
C ASP A 5 25.78 -9.37 -24.23
N TYR A 6 24.61 -10.00 -24.12
CA TYR A 6 24.33 -11.05 -23.14
C TYR A 6 25.18 -12.32 -23.35
N SER A 7 25.87 -12.46 -24.48
CA SER A 7 26.60 -13.68 -24.86
C SER A 7 28.10 -13.67 -24.58
N ASP A 8 28.66 -12.54 -24.14
CA ASP A 8 30.13 -12.32 -24.07
C ASP A 8 30.64 -11.80 -22.70
N GLU A 9 30.13 -12.29 -21.56
CA GLU A 9 30.65 -11.83 -20.25
C GLU A 9 31.79 -12.66 -19.65
N PRO A 10 32.92 -12.02 -19.31
CA PRO A 10 33.76 -12.40 -18.17
C PRO A 10 33.10 -12.00 -16.83
N GLU A 11 33.25 -12.84 -15.81
CA GLU A 11 32.63 -12.80 -14.44
C GLU A 11 32.79 -11.51 -13.58
N SER A 12 33.04 -10.30 -14.10
CA SER A 12 33.62 -9.20 -13.29
C SER A 12 32.85 -7.89 -13.11
N ALA A 13 31.57 -7.78 -13.47
CA ALA A 13 30.70 -6.69 -12.99
C ALA A 13 29.31 -7.25 -12.66
N GLU A 14 28.93 -7.28 -11.38
CA GLU A 14 27.64 -7.85 -10.96
C GLU A 14 26.47 -7.01 -11.48
N ARG A 15 25.91 -7.43 -12.62
CA ARG A 15 24.68 -6.91 -13.24
C ARG A 15 23.51 -6.74 -12.26
N ILE A 16 23.44 -7.58 -11.23
CA ILE A 16 22.47 -7.51 -10.14
C ILE A 16 23.24 -7.55 -8.83
N THR A 17 23.18 -6.48 -8.07
CA THR A 17 23.72 -6.41 -6.70
C THR A 17 22.64 -6.86 -5.70
N VAL A 18 23.04 -7.59 -4.66
CA VAL A 18 22.11 -8.13 -3.66
C VAL A 18 22.60 -7.82 -2.25
N CYS A 19 21.76 -7.15 -1.46
CA CYS A 19 21.86 -7.12 0.00
C CYS A 19 20.72 -7.95 0.57
N ASP A 20 21.06 -9.09 1.18
CA ASP A 20 20.05 -9.93 1.84
C ASP A 20 19.52 -9.30 3.14
N PHE A 21 18.53 -9.93 3.76
CA PHE A 21 17.92 -9.47 4.99
C PHE A 21 18.95 -9.24 6.10
N THR A 22 18.88 -8.05 6.70
CA THR A 22 19.73 -7.66 7.82
C THR A 22 18.89 -7.17 9.00
N ARG A 23 19.35 -7.47 10.21
CA ARG A 23 18.79 -6.91 11.44
C ARG A 23 19.38 -5.54 11.79
N GLU A 24 20.42 -5.10 11.07
CA GLU A 24 21.13 -3.85 11.30
C GLU A 24 20.81 -2.84 10.20
N SER A 25 20.01 -1.83 10.51
CA SER A 25 19.62 -0.80 9.54
C SER A 25 20.81 -0.06 8.93
N GLU A 26 21.92 0.08 9.65
CA GLU A 26 23.15 0.69 9.15
C GLU A 26 23.84 -0.12 8.04
N GLN A 27 23.70 -1.44 8.02
CA GLN A 27 24.23 -2.27 6.94
C GLN A 27 23.49 -1.97 5.63
N LEU A 28 22.16 -1.94 5.68
CA LEU A 28 21.34 -1.58 4.52
C LEU A 28 21.62 -0.14 4.07
N ARG A 29 21.78 0.82 4.99
CA ARG A 29 22.14 2.21 4.65
C ARG A 29 23.47 2.30 3.89
N ARG A 30 24.49 1.55 4.32
CA ARG A 30 25.81 1.55 3.66
C ARG A 30 25.75 0.93 2.27
N PHE A 31 24.99 -0.17 2.13
CA PHE A 31 24.75 -0.79 0.82
C PHE A 31 24.06 0.19 -0.13
N LEU A 32 22.96 0.82 0.30
CA LEU A 32 22.28 1.83 -0.52
C LEU A 32 23.19 3.02 -0.89
N ALA A 33 24.14 3.39 -0.02
CA ALA A 33 25.09 4.45 -0.29
C ALA A 33 26.22 4.04 -1.26
N SER A 34 26.46 2.75 -1.48
CA SER A 34 27.43 2.27 -2.47
C SER A 34 26.86 2.17 -3.88
N GLU A 35 25.54 2.01 -4.01
CA GLU A 35 24.90 1.85 -5.32
C GLU A 35 25.06 3.11 -6.19
N ARG A 36 25.32 2.89 -7.47
CA ARG A 36 25.41 3.93 -8.49
C ARG A 36 24.55 3.54 -9.67
N ALA A 37 23.83 4.52 -10.23
CA ALA A 37 23.14 4.33 -11.49
C ALA A 37 24.17 4.31 -12.62
N ASP A 38 24.33 3.15 -13.24
CA ASP A 38 25.08 2.96 -14.47
C ASP A 38 24.08 2.75 -15.62
N GLY A 39 24.36 3.31 -16.80
CA GLY A 39 23.42 3.24 -17.93
C GLY A 39 23.49 1.90 -18.68
N GLY A 40 22.34 1.28 -18.96
CA GLY A 40 22.21 -0.02 -19.66
C GLY A 40 22.39 0.03 -21.19
N GLY A 41 22.39 1.22 -21.79
CA GLY A 41 22.61 1.42 -23.23
C GLY A 41 21.33 1.57 -24.07
N ASP A 42 20.18 1.19 -23.52
CA ASP A 42 18.83 1.48 -23.99
C ASP A 42 17.96 2.01 -22.84
N ALA A 43 16.64 2.12 -23.06
CA ALA A 43 15.73 2.69 -22.07
C ALA A 43 14.98 1.64 -21.25
N ALA A 44 14.97 0.36 -21.66
CA ALA A 44 14.35 -0.72 -20.91
C ALA A 44 15.37 -1.38 -19.97
N GLU A 45 14.94 -1.79 -18.78
CA GLU A 45 15.80 -2.28 -17.71
C GLU A 45 15.61 -3.79 -17.43
N ASP A 46 16.60 -4.43 -16.80
CA ASP A 46 16.55 -5.84 -16.42
C ASP A 46 15.74 -6.11 -15.13
N VAL A 47 14.46 -5.78 -15.18
CA VAL A 47 13.51 -6.07 -14.10
C VAL A 47 13.34 -7.57 -13.87
N ALA A 48 13.43 -8.40 -14.91
CA ALA A 48 13.27 -9.85 -14.79
C ALA A 48 14.40 -10.47 -13.96
N GLY A 49 15.65 -10.02 -14.17
CA GLY A 49 16.78 -10.39 -13.32
C GLY A 49 16.58 -9.95 -11.86
N GLY A 50 16.12 -8.72 -11.63
CA GLY A 50 15.82 -8.20 -10.29
C GLY A 50 14.73 -9.00 -9.56
N LEU A 51 13.62 -9.31 -10.24
CA LEU A 51 12.54 -10.12 -9.67
C LEU A 51 13.01 -11.54 -9.35
N LEU A 52 13.84 -12.15 -10.20
CA LEU A 52 14.43 -13.46 -9.92
C LEU A 52 15.40 -13.43 -8.74
N ALA A 53 16.17 -12.34 -8.56
CA ALA A 53 17.00 -12.19 -7.38
C ALA A 53 16.14 -12.05 -6.11
N ALA A 54 15.05 -11.30 -6.17
CA ALA A 54 14.12 -11.14 -5.05
C ALA A 54 13.48 -12.48 -4.60
N THR A 55 13.19 -13.40 -5.53
CA THR A 55 12.64 -14.73 -5.16
C THR A 55 13.65 -15.63 -4.44
N LYS A 56 14.95 -15.28 -4.47
CA LYS A 56 16.05 -16.07 -3.91
C LYS A 56 16.60 -15.54 -2.57
N LEU A 57 16.10 -14.40 -2.07
CA LEU A 57 16.49 -13.87 -0.76
C LEU A 57 16.06 -14.82 0.38
N ASP A 58 16.69 -14.67 1.55
CA ASP A 58 16.46 -15.51 2.73
C ASP A 58 15.15 -15.13 3.48
N TRP A 59 14.01 -15.35 2.84
CA TRP A 59 12.69 -15.04 3.38
C TRP A 59 12.26 -15.95 4.54
N GLU A 60 12.58 -15.57 5.78
CA GLU A 60 12.18 -16.31 6.99
C GLU A 60 10.80 -15.93 7.55
N ALA A 61 10.36 -14.69 7.33
CA ALA A 61 9.16 -14.15 7.95
C ALA A 61 7.86 -14.69 7.33
N VAL A 62 6.80 -14.78 8.14
CA VAL A 62 5.44 -15.15 7.68
C VAL A 62 4.86 -14.04 6.79
N THR A 63 5.08 -12.78 7.17
CA THR A 63 4.71 -11.61 6.36
C THR A 63 5.92 -11.19 5.53
N LYS A 64 5.78 -11.23 4.21
CA LYS A 64 6.85 -10.92 3.25
C LYS A 64 6.42 -9.75 2.39
N LEU A 65 7.25 -8.73 2.26
CA LEU A 65 6.95 -7.52 1.49
C LEU A 65 8.08 -7.25 0.49
N VAL A 66 7.71 -7.16 -0.78
CA VAL A 66 8.57 -6.67 -1.86
C VAL A 66 8.09 -5.28 -2.24
N VAL A 67 8.99 -4.30 -2.16
CA VAL A 67 8.78 -2.93 -2.64
C VAL A 67 9.76 -2.68 -3.77
N HIS A 68 9.24 -2.53 -4.98
CA HIS A 68 10.03 -2.44 -6.20
C HIS A 68 9.96 -1.03 -6.77
N PHE A 69 11.10 -0.33 -6.81
CA PHE A 69 11.22 1.00 -7.41
C PHE A 69 11.81 0.90 -8.82
N ALA A 70 11.21 1.58 -9.80
CA ALA A 70 11.81 1.74 -11.12
C ALA A 70 11.34 3.03 -11.81
N ASP A 71 12.21 3.67 -12.58
CA ASP A 71 11.91 4.82 -13.43
C ASP A 71 11.65 4.45 -14.89
N GLN A 72 12.03 3.24 -15.30
CA GLN A 72 11.90 2.72 -16.66
C GLN A 72 11.26 1.31 -16.71
N PRO A 73 10.61 0.95 -17.85
CA PRO A 73 9.96 -0.34 -18.01
C PRO A 73 10.97 -1.48 -18.24
N CYS A 74 10.49 -2.72 -18.18
CA CYS A 74 11.28 -3.89 -18.50
C CYS A 74 11.28 -4.22 -19.99
N HIS A 75 12.28 -5.00 -20.43
CA HIS A 75 12.39 -5.45 -21.82
C HIS A 75 11.14 -6.20 -22.31
N SER A 76 10.80 -5.94 -23.57
CA SER A 76 9.65 -6.41 -24.36
C SER A 76 8.65 -5.30 -24.67
N LEU A 77 8.26 -5.23 -25.95
CA LEU A 77 7.20 -4.36 -26.45
C LEU A 77 5.83 -4.58 -25.76
N ARG A 78 5.68 -5.64 -24.96
CA ARG A 78 4.50 -5.87 -24.12
C ARG A 78 4.39 -4.86 -22.98
N TYR A 79 5.49 -4.31 -22.49
CA TYR A 79 5.52 -3.54 -21.25
C TYR A 79 5.68 -2.02 -21.45
N HIS A 80 5.89 -1.56 -22.69
CA HIS A 80 6.09 -0.13 -22.98
C HIS A 80 5.73 0.25 -24.41
N ASP A 81 5.79 1.55 -24.69
CA ASP A 81 5.56 2.13 -26.03
C ASP A 81 6.55 1.55 -27.05
N PRO A 82 6.10 1.19 -28.28
CA PRO A 82 6.98 0.65 -29.31
C PRO A 82 8.08 1.60 -29.80
N ASN A 83 7.97 2.90 -29.52
CA ASN A 83 8.97 3.90 -29.87
C ASN A 83 10.03 4.10 -28.78
N LEU A 84 9.87 3.47 -27.61
CA LEU A 84 10.91 3.41 -26.59
C LEU A 84 12.09 2.60 -27.12
N LEU A 85 13.31 3.07 -26.87
CA LEU A 85 14.52 2.34 -27.28
C LEU A 85 14.65 1.10 -26.40
N ASP A 86 14.33 -0.07 -26.95
CA ASP A 86 14.50 -1.37 -26.31
C ASP A 86 15.32 -2.27 -27.23
N PHE A 87 16.48 -2.71 -26.77
CA PHE A 87 17.35 -3.63 -27.49
C PHE A 87 16.86 -5.07 -27.46
N TYR A 88 15.89 -5.39 -26.59
CA TYR A 88 15.30 -6.71 -26.41
C TYR A 88 13.77 -6.68 -26.50
N PRO A 89 13.20 -6.26 -27.64
CA PRO A 89 11.75 -6.08 -27.84
C PRO A 89 10.95 -7.39 -27.72
N ASN A 90 11.60 -8.54 -27.78
CA ASN A 90 11.00 -9.86 -27.61
C ASN A 90 11.09 -10.40 -26.17
N GLY A 91 11.59 -9.60 -25.22
CA GLY A 91 11.77 -9.96 -23.82
C GLY A 91 13.20 -10.36 -23.44
N CYS A 92 13.38 -10.73 -22.17
CA CYS A 92 14.68 -11.05 -21.58
C CYS A 92 15.40 -12.16 -22.37
N PRO A 93 16.66 -11.95 -22.83
CA PRO A 93 17.44 -12.95 -23.56
C PRO A 93 17.63 -14.27 -22.81
N SER A 94 17.63 -14.22 -21.47
CA SER A 94 17.72 -15.40 -20.61
C SER A 94 16.41 -16.19 -20.50
N GLY A 95 15.36 -15.77 -21.21
CA GLY A 95 14.04 -16.43 -21.21
C GLY A 95 13.21 -16.17 -19.95
N LEU A 96 13.63 -15.24 -19.09
CA LEU A 96 12.88 -14.88 -17.90
C LEU A 96 11.63 -14.07 -18.28
N VAL A 97 10.49 -14.46 -17.72
CA VAL A 97 9.20 -13.80 -17.94
C VAL A 97 8.77 -13.13 -16.63
N PRO A 98 8.68 -11.78 -16.57
CA PRO A 98 8.25 -11.06 -15.38
C PRO A 98 6.94 -11.58 -14.76
N GLU A 99 5.94 -11.93 -15.58
CA GLU A 99 4.66 -12.48 -15.12
C GLU A 99 4.83 -13.80 -14.36
N GLU A 100 5.74 -14.68 -14.79
CA GLU A 100 6.00 -15.96 -14.12
C GLU A 100 6.69 -15.74 -12.77
N LEU A 101 7.62 -14.79 -12.69
CA LEU A 101 8.30 -14.42 -11.45
C LEU A 101 7.34 -13.76 -10.47
N LEU A 102 6.45 -12.88 -10.96
CA LEU A 102 5.38 -12.29 -10.15
C LEU A 102 4.40 -13.35 -9.63
N ALA A 103 4.05 -14.34 -10.45
CA ALA A 103 3.25 -15.47 -10.00
C ALA A 103 3.98 -16.30 -8.93
N GLN A 104 5.30 -16.46 -9.04
CA GLN A 104 6.11 -17.10 -7.99
C GLN A 104 6.11 -16.30 -6.69
N LEU A 105 6.22 -14.96 -6.74
CA LEU A 105 6.11 -14.11 -5.55
C LEU A 105 4.72 -14.22 -4.89
N ALA A 106 3.65 -14.16 -5.68
CA ALA A 106 2.27 -14.28 -5.21
C ALA A 106 2.02 -15.64 -4.53
N THR A 107 2.39 -16.74 -5.19
CA THR A 107 2.22 -18.11 -4.64
C THR A 107 3.10 -18.37 -3.42
N SER A 108 4.20 -17.62 -3.27
CA SER A 108 5.06 -17.64 -2.07
C SER A 108 4.54 -16.75 -0.93
N ARG A 109 3.32 -16.20 -1.07
CA ARG A 109 2.66 -15.29 -0.13
C ARG A 109 3.45 -14.02 0.17
N MET A 110 4.12 -13.49 -0.85
CA MET A 110 4.77 -12.20 -0.75
C MET A 110 3.79 -11.11 -1.19
N SER A 111 3.62 -10.08 -0.37
CA SER A 111 2.97 -8.85 -0.82
C SER A 111 3.93 -8.13 -1.76
N TYR A 112 3.47 -7.80 -2.95
CA TYR A 112 4.26 -7.09 -3.94
C TYR A 112 3.66 -5.71 -4.23
N THR A 113 4.55 -4.74 -4.23
CA THR A 113 4.26 -3.31 -4.35
C THR A 113 5.25 -2.72 -5.33
N PHE A 114 4.75 -2.02 -6.34
CA PHE A 114 5.57 -1.38 -7.36
C PHE A 114 5.46 0.14 -7.25
N CYS A 115 6.60 0.81 -7.06
CA CYS A 115 6.75 2.25 -6.95
C CYS A 115 7.38 2.83 -8.23
N GLY A 116 6.55 3.19 -9.20
CA GLY A 116 6.96 3.86 -10.43
C GLY A 116 7.43 5.30 -10.18
N LEU A 117 8.63 5.63 -10.66
CA LEU A 117 9.18 6.99 -10.58
C LEU A 117 8.74 7.84 -11.78
N THR A 118 8.39 7.23 -12.92
CA THR A 118 7.91 7.91 -14.13
C THR A 118 6.75 7.17 -14.80
N ALA A 119 6.05 7.85 -15.72
CA ALA A 119 4.99 7.23 -16.54
C ALA A 119 5.51 6.19 -17.54
N ALA A 120 6.83 6.09 -17.75
CA ALA A 120 7.40 5.09 -18.66
C ALA A 120 7.08 3.65 -18.21
N THR A 121 6.76 3.46 -16.92
CA THR A 121 6.42 2.17 -16.32
C THR A 121 4.94 1.82 -16.35
N ASP A 122 4.05 2.73 -16.76
CA ASP A 122 2.59 2.56 -16.55
C ASP A 122 2.03 1.31 -17.26
N GLN A 123 2.47 1.04 -18.49
CA GLN A 123 2.05 -0.14 -19.25
C GLN A 123 2.58 -1.44 -18.60
N MET A 124 3.86 -1.46 -18.20
CA MET A 124 4.46 -2.57 -17.46
C MET A 124 3.65 -2.91 -16.21
N VAL A 125 3.27 -1.88 -15.43
CA VAL A 125 2.54 -2.07 -14.20
C VAL A 125 1.14 -2.63 -14.44
N SER A 126 0.46 -2.21 -15.50
CA SER A 126 -0.83 -2.79 -15.90
C SER A 126 -0.72 -4.29 -16.18
N VAL A 127 0.33 -4.71 -16.90
CA VAL A 127 0.60 -6.12 -17.18
C VAL A 127 0.94 -6.88 -15.89
N PHE A 128 1.77 -6.29 -15.03
CA PHE A 128 2.16 -6.88 -13.75
C PHE A 128 0.94 -7.06 -12.83
N ALA A 129 0.00 -6.10 -12.82
CA ALA A 129 -1.21 -6.15 -12.00
C ALA A 129 -2.06 -7.34 -12.36
N SER A 130 -2.30 -7.50 -13.67
CA SER A 130 -3.02 -8.63 -14.22
C SER A 130 -2.35 -9.94 -13.85
N ALA A 131 -1.04 -10.08 -14.07
CA ALA A 131 -0.31 -11.32 -13.78
C ALA A 131 -0.39 -11.71 -12.29
N PHE A 132 -0.19 -10.75 -11.40
CA PHE A 132 -0.20 -10.99 -9.97
C PHE A 132 -1.59 -11.38 -9.46
N GLN A 133 -2.64 -10.67 -9.88
CA GLN A 133 -4.03 -10.95 -9.50
C GLN A 133 -4.51 -12.32 -9.99
N HIS A 134 -4.16 -12.70 -11.23
CA HIS A 134 -4.51 -14.02 -11.77
C HIS A 134 -3.84 -15.15 -10.98
N ALA A 135 -2.55 -14.98 -10.63
CA ALA A 135 -1.81 -15.99 -9.86
C ALA A 135 -2.36 -16.14 -8.44
N ASP A 136 -2.68 -15.03 -7.78
CA ASP A 136 -3.25 -15.03 -6.43
C ASP A 136 -4.65 -15.68 -6.39
N ALA A 137 -5.51 -15.33 -7.34
CA ALA A 137 -6.84 -15.94 -7.47
C ALA A 137 -6.76 -17.45 -7.79
N ALA A 138 -5.84 -17.86 -8.67
CA ALA A 138 -5.63 -19.27 -9.01
C ALA A 138 -5.16 -20.07 -7.79
N PHE A 139 -4.26 -19.50 -6.99
CA PHE A 139 -3.79 -20.11 -5.75
C PHE A 139 -4.93 -20.26 -4.71
N ALA A 140 -5.73 -19.21 -4.50
CA ALA A 140 -6.87 -19.23 -3.60
C ALA A 140 -7.96 -20.24 -4.03
N SER A 141 -8.13 -20.46 -5.33
CA SER A 141 -9.04 -21.47 -5.87
C SER A 141 -8.52 -22.90 -5.64
N ALA A 142 -7.23 -23.14 -5.88
CA ALA A 142 -6.58 -24.44 -5.68
C ALA A 142 -6.62 -24.90 -4.20
N GLN A 143 -6.47 -23.97 -3.25
CA GLN A 143 -6.58 -24.26 -1.81
C GLN A 143 -8.01 -24.68 -1.41
N ARG A 144 -9.05 -24.11 -2.04
CA ARG A 144 -10.45 -24.49 -1.78
C ARG A 144 -10.79 -25.86 -2.36
N GLY A 145 -10.24 -26.19 -3.53
CA GLY A 145 -10.48 -27.45 -4.23
C GLY A 145 -9.85 -28.70 -3.61
N SER A 146 -8.87 -28.58 -2.71
CA SER A 146 -8.24 -29.75 -2.06
C SER A 146 -8.96 -30.23 -0.79
N SER A 147 -10.01 -29.52 -0.36
CA SER A 147 -10.77 -29.82 0.88
C SER A 147 -11.92 -30.83 0.71
N THR A 148 -12.18 -31.34 -0.50
CA THR A 148 -13.21 -32.36 -0.75
C THR A 148 -12.64 -33.78 -0.73
N SER A 149 -12.64 -34.40 0.46
CA SER A 149 -12.39 -35.84 0.58
C SER A 149 -13.64 -36.66 0.24
N MET A 150 -13.48 -37.52 -0.78
CA MET A 150 -14.14 -38.81 -1.02
C MET A 150 -15.48 -39.11 -0.34
N GLU A 151 -16.56 -39.12 -1.13
CA GLU A 151 -17.59 -40.16 -1.03
C GLU A 151 -17.86 -40.70 -2.45
N GLY A 152 -17.77 -42.02 -2.60
CA GLY A 152 -17.88 -42.70 -3.89
C GLY A 152 -19.33 -42.86 -4.37
N THR A 153 -19.52 -42.93 -5.68
CA THR A 153 -19.85 -44.18 -6.40
C THR A 153 -20.33 -43.93 -7.83
N ASN A 154 -19.94 -44.86 -8.71
CA ASN A 154 -20.55 -45.30 -9.98
C ASN A 154 -20.40 -44.48 -11.28
N LEU A 155 -19.56 -45.05 -12.17
CA LEU A 155 -19.57 -44.93 -13.64
C LEU A 155 -20.89 -45.42 -14.24
N PRO A 156 -21.29 -44.92 -15.44
CA PRO A 156 -21.12 -45.77 -16.63
C PRO A 156 -20.74 -45.06 -17.96
N ARG A 157 -19.76 -45.67 -18.64
CA ARG A 157 -19.57 -46.04 -20.07
C ARG A 157 -20.25 -45.26 -21.24
N VAL A 158 -19.42 -44.48 -21.95
CA VAL A 158 -19.16 -44.30 -23.42
C VAL A 158 -20.28 -44.48 -24.48
N ARG A 159 -20.42 -43.46 -25.37
CA ARG A 159 -20.48 -43.59 -26.85
C ARG A 159 -19.79 -42.40 -27.56
N LYS A 160 -19.13 -42.69 -28.69
CA LYS A 160 -18.32 -41.84 -29.59
C LYS A 160 -19.15 -41.21 -30.71
N GLU A 161 -18.69 -40.06 -31.24
CA GLU A 161 -18.60 -39.61 -32.67
C GLU A 161 -18.16 -38.12 -32.66
N GLU A 162 -16.90 -37.78 -33.00
CA GLU A 162 -16.27 -37.43 -34.30
C GLU A 162 -16.41 -35.96 -34.80
N ASN A 163 -15.24 -35.30 -34.86
CA ASN A 163 -14.74 -34.21 -35.74
C ASN A 163 -15.28 -32.76 -35.66
N CYS A 164 -14.41 -31.84 -35.20
CA CYS A 164 -13.79 -30.77 -36.01
C CYS A 164 -12.67 -30.04 -35.23
N GLU A 165 -11.49 -29.87 -35.84
CA GLU A 165 -10.34 -29.03 -35.38
C GLU A 165 -10.03 -27.98 -36.47
N PRO A 166 -9.24 -26.90 -36.24
CA PRO A 166 -8.37 -26.66 -35.09
C PRO A 166 -8.51 -25.26 -34.42
N GLU A 167 -8.25 -25.20 -33.12
CA GLU A 167 -7.88 -23.96 -32.41
C GLU A 167 -6.75 -24.29 -31.41
N VAL A 168 -5.62 -23.58 -31.50
CA VAL A 168 -4.35 -23.84 -30.79
C VAL A 168 -3.99 -22.53 -30.08
N LYS A 169 -3.65 -22.39 -28.80
CA LYS A 169 -3.57 -23.26 -27.60
C LYS A 169 -3.52 -22.30 -26.40
N GLY A 170 -4.57 -22.26 -25.57
CA GLY A 170 -4.59 -21.52 -24.30
C GLY A 170 -4.63 -22.43 -23.04
N GLU A 171 -4.79 -23.74 -23.21
CA GLU A 171 -5.19 -24.63 -22.11
C GLU A 171 -4.12 -25.66 -21.68
N GLN A 172 -2.88 -25.58 -22.19
CA GLN A 172 -1.80 -26.49 -21.76
C GLN A 172 -1.05 -26.06 -20.48
N PHE A 173 -1.48 -24.99 -19.80
CA PHE A 173 -0.73 -24.43 -18.66
C PHE A 173 -0.92 -25.20 -17.32
N PHE A 174 -2.05 -25.88 -17.10
CA PHE A 174 -2.37 -26.45 -15.77
C PHE A 174 -2.07 -27.94 -15.56
N SER A 175 -1.75 -28.72 -16.60
CA SER A 175 -1.50 -30.16 -16.44
C SER A 175 -0.09 -30.52 -15.93
N LYS A 176 0.85 -29.56 -15.96
CA LYS A 176 2.26 -29.80 -15.61
C LYS A 176 2.59 -29.52 -14.14
N PHE A 177 1.72 -28.81 -13.41
CA PHE A 177 1.95 -28.45 -12.01
C PHE A 177 1.50 -29.52 -11.01
N ALA A 178 0.70 -30.51 -11.42
CA ALA A 178 0.13 -31.51 -10.52
C ALA A 178 1.07 -32.71 -10.22
N SER A 179 2.21 -32.86 -10.91
CA SER A 179 3.03 -34.07 -10.84
C SER A 179 4.34 -33.97 -10.05
N THR A 180 4.65 -32.83 -9.41
CA THR A 180 5.97 -32.62 -8.74
C THR A 180 5.85 -32.43 -7.22
N VAL A 181 4.82 -33.00 -6.59
CA VAL A 181 4.73 -33.08 -5.12
C VAL A 181 4.46 -34.52 -4.71
N ALA A 182 5.47 -35.37 -4.88
CA ALA A 182 5.49 -36.70 -4.27
C ALA A 182 6.93 -37.09 -3.92
N ALA A 183 7.32 -36.85 -2.67
CA ALA A 183 8.40 -37.57 -2.00
C ALA A 183 7.97 -37.88 -0.56
N PRO A 184 8.34 -39.05 0.01
CA PRO A 184 7.62 -39.64 1.13
C PRO A 184 8.18 -39.17 2.47
N GLN A 185 7.30 -38.85 3.42
CA GLN A 185 7.64 -38.74 4.83
C GLN A 185 6.84 -39.75 5.66
N SER A 186 7.55 -40.34 6.61
CA SER A 186 7.21 -41.49 7.44
C SER A 186 6.01 -41.25 8.37
N ASN A 187 5.26 -42.34 8.61
CA ASN A 187 4.19 -42.42 9.59
C ASN A 187 4.71 -42.16 11.01
N GLU A 188 4.58 -40.94 11.54
CA GLU A 188 4.55 -40.74 13.00
C GLU A 188 3.77 -39.50 13.51
N ASP A 189 3.29 -38.58 12.65
CA ASP A 189 2.59 -37.36 13.11
C ASP A 189 1.05 -37.36 12.98
N LYS A 190 0.40 -38.54 13.03
CA LYS A 190 -1.07 -38.65 12.82
C LYS A 190 -1.97 -38.29 14.00
N GLU A 191 -1.46 -37.80 15.13
CA GLU A 191 -2.28 -37.56 16.35
C GLU A 191 -2.27 -36.13 16.91
N ARG A 192 -1.91 -35.11 16.13
CA ARG A 192 -1.99 -33.70 16.57
C ARG A 192 -2.73 -32.73 15.65
N GLN A 193 -3.62 -33.24 14.79
CA GLN A 193 -4.48 -32.42 13.92
C GLN A 193 -5.95 -32.82 14.02
N GLN A 194 -6.60 -32.47 15.13
CA GLN A 194 -8.05 -32.31 15.21
C GLN A 194 -8.37 -31.15 16.16
N LYS A 195 -8.29 -29.91 15.64
CA LYS A 195 -9.01 -28.70 16.08
C LYS A 195 -8.36 -27.45 15.48
N THR A 196 -8.52 -27.22 14.18
CA THR A 196 -8.48 -25.88 13.58
C THR A 196 -9.36 -25.90 12.33
N SER A 197 -10.44 -25.13 12.33
CA SER A 197 -11.24 -24.83 11.14
C SER A 197 -10.41 -23.90 10.23
N PRO A 198 -10.41 -24.06 8.90
CA PRO A 198 -9.63 -23.19 8.03
C PRO A 198 -10.33 -21.82 7.89
N ARG A 199 -9.75 -20.78 8.50
CA ARG A 199 -10.11 -19.37 8.25
C ARG A 199 -9.70 -18.98 6.83
N GLY A 200 -10.56 -18.20 6.17
CA GLY A 200 -10.48 -17.83 4.76
C GLY A 200 -9.16 -17.19 4.34
N VAL A 201 -8.78 -17.45 3.10
CA VAL A 201 -7.61 -16.89 2.42
C VAL A 201 -7.96 -15.48 1.93
N VAL A 202 -7.31 -14.44 2.48
CA VAL A 202 -7.38 -13.06 1.98
C VAL A 202 -6.42 -12.93 0.80
N SER A 203 -6.91 -12.43 -0.34
CA SER A 203 -6.12 -12.20 -1.55
C SER A 203 -5.14 -11.03 -1.36
N HIS A 204 -3.92 -11.17 -1.82
CA HIS A 204 -2.91 -10.10 -1.81
C HIS A 204 -2.83 -9.50 -3.22
N GLY A 205 -3.39 -8.31 -3.44
CA GLY A 205 -3.35 -7.64 -4.73
C GLY A 205 -2.03 -6.87 -4.98
N LEU A 206 -1.61 -6.75 -6.25
CA LEU A 206 -0.57 -5.80 -6.66
C LEU A 206 -1.03 -4.37 -6.37
N VAL A 207 -0.12 -3.54 -5.84
CA VAL A 207 -0.31 -2.10 -5.78
C VAL A 207 0.74 -1.36 -6.59
N ASN A 208 0.28 -0.46 -7.44
CA ASN A 208 1.07 0.53 -8.16
C ASN A 208 1.23 1.76 -7.26
N THR A 209 2.39 2.43 -7.22
CA THR A 209 2.57 3.78 -6.65
C THR A 209 3.41 4.70 -7.50
N ARG A 210 2.87 5.86 -7.85
CA ARG A 210 3.60 6.89 -8.62
C ARG A 210 4.07 8.00 -7.72
N VAL A 211 5.36 8.31 -7.73
CA VAL A 211 5.89 9.49 -7.03
C VAL A 211 5.46 10.76 -7.79
N PRO A 212 4.78 11.76 -7.17
CA PRO A 212 4.24 12.90 -7.90
C PRO A 212 5.33 13.86 -8.39
N GLY A 213 5.37 14.12 -9.69
CA GLY A 213 5.95 15.33 -10.30
C GLY A 213 4.84 16.35 -10.66
N PRO A 214 5.18 17.60 -11.05
CA PRO A 214 4.19 18.66 -11.27
C PRO A 214 3.23 18.30 -12.41
N ALA A 215 1.93 18.45 -12.14
CA ALA A 215 0.85 17.77 -12.86
C ALA A 215 0.43 18.44 -14.19
N SER A 216 -0.10 17.61 -15.12
CA SER A 216 -1.30 17.98 -15.88
C SER A 216 -2.25 16.78 -16.06
N ASN A 217 -3.51 17.02 -15.66
CA ASN A 217 -4.82 16.42 -15.96
C ASN A 217 -5.11 14.90 -15.91
N ALA A 218 -6.06 14.61 -15.01
CA ALA A 218 -7.26 13.75 -15.12
C ALA A 218 -7.13 12.30 -15.65
N GLY A 219 -7.32 11.34 -14.76
CA GLY A 219 -7.69 9.96 -15.08
C GLY A 219 -7.08 8.90 -14.16
N ALA A 220 -7.95 8.08 -13.56
CA ALA A 220 -7.68 6.91 -12.70
C ALA A 220 -7.02 7.18 -11.33
N PRO A 221 -7.41 6.42 -10.28
CA PRO A 221 -6.83 6.55 -8.94
C PRO A 221 -5.32 6.31 -9.00
N SER A 222 -4.54 7.37 -8.72
CA SER A 222 -3.08 7.31 -8.72
C SER A 222 -2.62 6.31 -7.69
N ALA A 223 -2.15 5.18 -8.18
CA ALA A 223 -1.05 4.40 -7.67
C ALA A 223 -0.64 4.78 -6.21
N THR A 224 0.01 5.94 -5.98
CA THR A 224 0.54 6.43 -4.67
C THR A 224 -0.39 6.23 -3.48
N VAL A 225 -1.70 6.27 -3.71
CA VAL A 225 -2.75 6.08 -2.69
C VAL A 225 -2.79 4.67 -2.13
N THR A 226 -2.59 3.66 -2.97
CA THR A 226 -2.74 2.27 -2.52
C THR A 226 -1.56 1.81 -1.64
N ASP A 227 -0.36 2.41 -1.73
CA ASP A 227 0.71 2.13 -0.72
C ASP A 227 0.51 2.92 0.55
N ASP A 228 0.01 4.15 0.48
CA ASP A 228 -0.37 4.87 1.70
C ASP A 228 -1.39 4.01 2.47
N VAL A 229 -2.39 3.46 1.76
CA VAL A 229 -3.39 2.55 2.33
C VAL A 229 -2.76 1.23 2.81
N LYS A 230 -1.90 0.57 2.03
CA LYS A 230 -1.24 -0.67 2.47
C LYS A 230 -0.28 -0.48 3.64
N HIS A 231 0.38 0.68 3.74
CA HIS A 231 1.23 1.03 4.88
C HIS A 231 0.37 1.27 6.13
N ILE A 232 -0.77 1.94 5.95
CA ILE A 232 -1.78 2.16 6.99
C ILE A 232 -2.38 0.82 7.47
N LEU A 233 -2.81 -0.06 6.55
CA LEU A 233 -3.33 -1.41 6.84
C LEU A 233 -2.23 -2.39 7.30
N GLY A 234 -0.96 -2.16 6.97
CA GLY A 234 0.17 -2.98 7.41
C GLY A 234 0.55 -2.77 8.88
N ARG A 235 0.21 -1.60 9.44
CA ARG A 235 0.31 -1.26 10.88
C ARG A 235 -0.94 -1.66 11.68
N TRP A 236 -1.90 -2.32 11.04
CA TRP A 236 -3.10 -2.87 11.66
C TRP A 236 -2.73 -3.84 12.79
N PRO A 237 -3.28 -3.69 14.00
CA PRO A 237 -3.06 -4.66 15.05
C PRO A 237 -3.83 -5.94 14.69
N LYS A 238 -3.11 -6.93 14.14
CA LYS A 238 -3.68 -8.24 13.76
C LYS A 238 -4.06 -9.13 14.95
N ASP A 239 -3.87 -8.63 16.18
CA ASP A 239 -4.06 -9.36 17.43
C ASP A 239 -5.27 -8.85 18.27
N VAL A 240 -6.14 -7.99 17.72
CA VAL A 240 -7.39 -7.62 18.41
C VAL A 240 -8.43 -8.71 18.18
N PRO A 241 -8.94 -9.41 19.22
CA PRO A 241 -9.98 -10.41 19.04
C PRO A 241 -11.27 -9.77 18.51
N PRO A 242 -11.93 -10.34 17.48
CA PRO A 242 -13.17 -9.81 16.94
C PRO A 242 -14.29 -10.18 17.90
N LEU A 243 -14.96 -9.21 18.52
CA LEU A 243 -16.02 -9.55 19.48
C LEU A 243 -17.28 -8.69 19.31
N HIS A 244 -17.76 -8.60 18.07
CA HIS A 244 -19.21 -8.66 17.83
C HIS A 244 -19.67 -10.12 17.86
N ALA A 245 -20.90 -10.37 18.33
CA ALA A 245 -21.43 -11.72 18.54
C ALA A 245 -21.53 -12.55 17.24
N ASP A 246 -21.43 -11.93 16.08
CA ASP A 246 -21.43 -12.54 14.75
C ASP A 246 -20.03 -12.80 14.17
N GLY A 247 -18.96 -12.36 14.86
CA GLY A 247 -17.57 -12.52 14.42
C GLY A 247 -17.07 -11.45 13.45
N SER A 248 -17.84 -10.39 13.18
CA SER A 248 -17.43 -9.25 12.35
C SER A 248 -16.47 -8.31 13.11
N GLU A 249 -15.55 -7.69 12.37
CA GLU A 249 -14.69 -6.62 12.86
C GLU A 249 -15.38 -5.26 12.63
N SER A 250 -15.36 -4.38 13.64
CA SER A 250 -15.86 -3.02 13.49
C SER A 250 -14.71 -2.03 13.36
N ILE A 251 -14.80 -1.13 12.38
CA ILE A 251 -13.73 -0.22 12.00
C ILE A 251 -14.28 1.21 11.88
N ASP A 252 -13.71 2.12 12.66
CA ASP A 252 -13.95 3.55 12.56
C ASP A 252 -12.68 4.24 12.02
N VAL A 253 -12.82 5.00 10.92
CA VAL A 253 -11.73 5.79 10.33
C VAL A 253 -12.13 7.26 10.27
N ALA A 254 -11.35 8.14 10.90
CA ALA A 254 -11.53 9.58 10.83
C ALA A 254 -10.44 10.23 9.96
N PHE A 255 -10.85 11.00 8.97
CA PHE A 255 -9.97 11.85 8.19
C PHE A 255 -9.86 13.22 8.86
N LEU A 256 -8.68 13.54 9.40
CA LEU A 256 -8.36 14.84 9.98
C LEU A 256 -7.60 15.66 8.94
N VAL A 257 -8.11 16.83 8.54
CA VAL A 257 -7.62 17.50 7.34
C VAL A 257 -7.46 18.99 7.58
N ASP A 258 -6.28 19.50 7.28
CA ASP A 258 -6.05 20.93 7.09
C ASP A 258 -6.87 21.43 5.90
N VAL A 259 -7.73 22.44 6.13
CA VAL A 259 -8.56 23.04 5.08
C VAL A 259 -8.37 24.56 5.03
N THR A 260 -7.13 25.02 5.22
CA THR A 260 -6.74 26.43 5.03
C THR A 260 -6.34 26.74 3.59
N GLY A 261 -6.10 28.02 3.32
CA GLY A 261 -5.83 28.52 1.98
C GLY A 261 -4.60 27.90 1.31
N SER A 262 -3.57 27.52 2.08
CA SER A 262 -2.36 26.86 1.58
C SER A 262 -2.69 25.52 0.92
N MET A 263 -3.66 24.78 1.46
CA MET A 263 -4.15 23.52 0.90
C MET A 263 -4.88 23.69 -0.44
N GLY A 264 -5.13 24.92 -0.92
CA GLY A 264 -5.95 25.16 -2.11
C GLY A 264 -5.45 24.46 -3.38
N TRP A 265 -4.14 24.27 -3.54
CA TRP A 265 -3.58 23.57 -4.70
C TRP A 265 -3.73 22.05 -4.64
N CYS A 266 -3.85 21.46 -3.44
CA CYS A 266 -3.92 20.01 -3.25
C CYS A 266 -5.25 19.51 -2.68
N ILE A 267 -6.16 20.39 -2.24
CA ILE A 267 -7.38 20.00 -1.52
C ILE A 267 -8.26 19.03 -2.32
N GLN A 268 -8.36 19.21 -3.64
CA GLN A 268 -9.10 18.28 -4.48
C GLN A 268 -8.42 16.90 -4.53
N ALA A 269 -7.10 16.87 -4.69
CA ALA A 269 -6.32 15.63 -4.64
C ALA A 269 -6.45 14.93 -3.28
N THR A 270 -6.50 15.69 -2.17
CA THR A 270 -6.76 15.17 -0.83
C THR A 270 -8.16 14.54 -0.72
N LYS A 271 -9.21 15.17 -1.26
CA LYS A 271 -10.56 14.58 -1.29
C LYS A 271 -10.64 13.32 -2.15
N ASP A 272 -9.96 13.31 -3.29
CA ASP A 272 -9.89 12.15 -4.18
C ASP A 272 -9.14 10.99 -3.48
N LYS A 273 -8.05 11.31 -2.78
CA LYS A 273 -7.29 10.37 -1.92
C LYS A 273 -8.16 9.78 -0.82
N ILE A 274 -8.92 10.60 -0.10
CA ILE A 274 -9.87 10.15 0.93
C ILE A 274 -10.90 9.19 0.33
N SER A 275 -11.52 9.58 -0.78
CA SER A 275 -12.51 8.74 -1.48
C SER A 275 -11.95 7.38 -1.87
N LEU A 276 -10.71 7.37 -2.33
CA LEU A 276 -10.01 6.16 -2.70
C LEU A 276 -9.62 5.29 -1.50
N ILE A 277 -9.13 5.87 -0.39
CA ILE A 277 -8.86 5.14 0.85
C ILE A 277 -10.14 4.42 1.31
N MET A 278 -11.28 5.12 1.33
CA MET A 278 -12.55 4.52 1.73
C MET A 278 -12.95 3.33 0.83
N ASN A 279 -12.83 3.50 -0.49
CA ASN A 279 -13.16 2.45 -1.45
C ASN A 279 -12.26 1.22 -1.30
N VAL A 280 -10.95 1.43 -1.13
CA VAL A 280 -9.99 0.34 -0.96
C VAL A 280 -10.24 -0.40 0.35
N MET A 281 -10.41 0.31 1.48
CA MET A 281 -10.66 -0.33 2.76
C MET A 281 -11.91 -1.22 2.71
N ARG A 282 -13.01 -0.74 2.11
CA ARG A 282 -14.22 -1.57 1.93
C ARG A 282 -14.04 -2.75 1.00
N ALA A 283 -13.19 -2.63 -0.02
CA ALA A 283 -12.94 -3.71 -0.95
C ALA A 283 -12.08 -4.83 -0.32
N GLU A 284 -11.12 -4.46 0.52
CA GLU A 284 -10.22 -5.40 1.20
C GLU A 284 -10.91 -6.11 2.37
N GLU A 285 -11.78 -5.43 3.12
CA GLU A 285 -12.52 -6.00 4.26
C GLU A 285 -14.04 -5.86 4.05
N PRO A 286 -14.63 -6.61 3.10
CA PRO A 286 -16.04 -6.46 2.71
C PRO A 286 -17.04 -6.86 3.80
N ASP A 287 -16.61 -7.66 4.77
CA ASP A 287 -17.44 -8.17 5.86
C ASP A 287 -17.36 -7.32 7.14
N ALA A 288 -16.53 -6.26 7.16
CA ALA A 288 -16.36 -5.40 8.33
C ALA A 288 -17.42 -4.28 8.41
N ASP A 289 -17.90 -3.97 9.62
CA ASP A 289 -18.74 -2.79 9.87
C ASP A 289 -17.87 -1.53 9.86
N MET A 290 -17.74 -0.90 8.69
CA MET A 290 -16.92 0.28 8.48
C MET A 290 -17.72 1.59 8.50
N ARG A 291 -17.28 2.53 9.34
CA ARG A 291 -17.74 3.91 9.32
C ARG A 291 -16.59 4.88 9.10
N PHE A 292 -16.90 5.96 8.41
CA PHE A 292 -15.95 7.02 8.10
C PHE A 292 -16.45 8.35 8.65
N ALA A 293 -15.53 9.16 9.18
CA ALA A 293 -15.77 10.52 9.64
C ALA A 293 -14.76 11.49 8.99
N PHE A 294 -15.09 12.77 8.99
CA PHE A 294 -14.20 13.82 8.52
C PHE A 294 -14.19 14.99 9.51
N VAL A 295 -13.00 15.51 9.80
CA VAL A 295 -12.77 16.73 10.56
C VAL A 295 -11.84 17.61 9.75
N GLY A 296 -12.35 18.72 9.25
CA GLY A 296 -11.57 19.79 8.65
C GLY A 296 -11.26 20.85 9.70
N TYR A 297 -9.99 21.19 9.89
CA TYR A 297 -9.58 22.28 10.77
C TYR A 297 -8.91 23.40 9.97
N ARG A 298 -8.94 24.60 10.54
CA ARG A 298 -8.34 25.83 10.00
C ARG A 298 -7.57 26.52 11.11
N ASP A 299 -7.55 27.85 11.10
CA ASP A 299 -6.89 28.65 12.12
C ASP A 299 -7.90 29.33 13.07
N HIS A 300 -7.44 29.73 14.26
CA HIS A 300 -8.12 30.57 15.24
C HIS A 300 -8.73 31.82 14.63
N PHE A 301 -8.06 32.42 13.64
CA PHE A 301 -8.56 33.56 12.89
C PHE A 301 -9.95 33.31 12.25
N ASN A 302 -10.26 32.07 11.88
CA ASN A 302 -11.52 31.72 11.22
C ASN A 302 -12.71 31.58 12.19
N GLY A 303 -12.51 31.76 13.49
CA GLY A 303 -13.58 31.84 14.49
C GLY A 303 -14.51 30.62 14.47
N PRO A 304 -15.84 30.79 14.33
CA PRO A 304 -16.78 29.66 14.27
C PRO A 304 -16.56 28.70 13.10
N ASN A 305 -15.96 29.18 12.00
CA ASN A 305 -15.65 28.36 10.83
C ASN A 305 -14.31 27.62 10.97
N ARG A 306 -13.67 27.68 12.14
CA ARG A 306 -12.38 27.02 12.37
C ARG A 306 -12.45 25.51 12.21
N ILE A 307 -13.55 24.88 12.63
CA ILE A 307 -13.76 23.43 12.54
C ILE A 307 -15.00 23.16 11.70
N VAL A 308 -14.89 22.22 10.75
CA VAL A 308 -16.01 21.67 9.98
C VAL A 308 -15.95 20.15 10.06
N MET A 309 -17.05 19.48 10.40
CA MET A 309 -17.01 18.04 10.65
C MET A 309 -18.24 17.30 10.15
N GLN A 310 -18.02 16.06 9.73
CA GLN A 310 -19.01 15.03 9.48
C GLN A 310 -18.71 13.87 10.43
N ASN A 311 -19.64 13.60 11.34
CA ASN A 311 -19.50 12.48 12.27
C ASN A 311 -19.64 11.13 11.52
N PHE A 312 -19.30 10.03 12.19
CA PHE A 312 -19.22 8.69 11.61
C PHE A 312 -20.49 8.30 10.85
N THR A 313 -20.29 7.90 9.59
CA THR A 313 -21.33 7.34 8.73
C THR A 313 -20.83 6.09 8.01
N GLY A 314 -21.68 5.07 7.95
CA GLY A 314 -21.48 3.91 7.08
C GLY A 314 -22.01 4.13 5.65
N ASN A 315 -22.57 5.31 5.36
CA ASN A 315 -23.01 5.68 4.01
C ASN A 315 -21.94 6.55 3.34
N MET A 316 -21.30 6.01 2.30
CA MET A 316 -20.23 6.69 1.57
C MET A 316 -20.74 7.89 0.77
N ASP A 317 -21.98 7.85 0.26
CA ASP A 317 -22.56 8.96 -0.49
C ASP A 317 -22.74 10.19 0.40
N VAL A 318 -23.08 10.00 1.68
CA VAL A 318 -23.18 11.08 2.66
C VAL A 318 -21.84 11.77 2.85
N LEU A 319 -20.77 10.99 3.05
CA LEU A 319 -19.45 11.55 3.25
C LEU A 319 -18.89 12.16 1.96
N GLN A 320 -19.17 11.56 0.80
CA GLN A 320 -18.75 12.10 -0.50
C GLN A 320 -19.47 13.43 -0.82
N ALA A 321 -20.76 13.53 -0.55
CA ALA A 321 -21.50 14.79 -0.65
C ALA A 321 -20.98 15.84 0.34
N PHE A 322 -20.60 15.44 1.54
CA PHE A 322 -19.96 16.34 2.50
C PHE A 322 -18.61 16.87 1.98
N LEU A 323 -17.74 15.99 1.47
CA LEU A 323 -16.43 16.36 0.90
C LEU A 323 -16.57 17.35 -0.26
N GLN A 324 -17.62 17.26 -1.08
CA GLN A 324 -17.88 18.22 -2.15
C GLN A 324 -18.06 19.66 -1.63
N ASN A 325 -18.62 19.83 -0.43
CA ASN A 325 -18.86 21.12 0.21
C ASN A 325 -17.69 21.64 1.06
N VAL A 326 -16.62 20.85 1.24
CA VAL A 326 -15.42 21.29 1.95
C VAL A 326 -14.65 22.26 1.07
N HIS A 327 -14.49 23.51 1.51
CA HIS A 327 -13.69 24.50 0.80
C HIS A 327 -12.57 25.03 1.71
N VAL A 328 -11.43 25.32 1.07
CA VAL A 328 -10.34 26.02 1.73
C VAL A 328 -10.74 27.46 2.03
N ILE A 329 -10.29 27.98 3.15
CA ILE A 329 -10.50 29.40 3.52
C ILE A 329 -9.14 30.00 3.89
N PRO A 330 -8.82 31.23 3.45
CA PRO A 330 -7.59 31.89 3.85
C PRO A 330 -7.47 32.04 5.37
N ASN A 331 -6.24 31.95 5.85
CA ASN A 331 -5.81 32.35 7.19
C ASN A 331 -4.86 33.55 7.09
N ASN A 332 -4.34 33.99 8.24
CA ASN A 332 -3.54 35.20 8.36
C ASN A 332 -2.10 34.93 8.83
N ASP A 333 -1.70 33.67 8.87
CA ASP A 333 -0.45 33.20 9.48
C ASP A 333 0.04 31.89 8.80
N SER A 334 1.19 31.32 9.20
CA SER A 334 1.77 30.12 8.56
C SER A 334 1.59 28.80 9.33
N CYS A 335 0.92 28.84 10.48
CA CYS A 335 0.61 27.72 11.34
C CYS A 335 -0.91 27.56 11.45
N GLU A 336 -1.39 26.43 11.96
CA GLU A 336 -2.83 26.15 11.98
C GLU A 336 -3.30 25.60 13.34
N ASP A 337 -4.61 25.64 13.59
CA ASP A 337 -5.25 25.06 14.78
C ASP A 337 -5.35 23.53 14.69
N ALA A 338 -4.22 22.86 14.46
CA ALA A 338 -4.13 21.41 14.49
C ALA A 338 -4.52 20.84 15.87
N ALA A 339 -4.32 21.61 16.95
CA ALA A 339 -4.77 21.26 18.29
C ALA A 339 -6.30 21.12 18.34
N GLY A 340 -7.04 22.11 17.81
CA GLY A 340 -8.49 22.04 17.68
C GLY A 340 -8.97 20.94 16.75
N GLY A 341 -8.24 20.68 15.68
CA GLY A 341 -8.51 19.53 14.82
C GLY A 341 -8.42 18.19 15.55
N LEU A 342 -7.34 17.98 16.32
CA LEU A 342 -7.13 16.77 17.14
C LEU A 342 -8.18 16.66 18.26
N GLU A 343 -8.51 17.76 18.94
CA GLU A 343 -9.58 17.82 19.94
C GLU A 343 -10.92 17.40 19.34
N ALA A 344 -11.28 17.95 18.17
CA ALA A 344 -12.51 17.60 17.46
C ALA A 344 -12.52 16.13 17.02
N ALA A 345 -11.39 15.60 16.55
CA ALA A 345 -11.28 14.18 16.20
C ALA A 345 -11.47 13.25 17.41
N LEU A 346 -10.93 13.61 18.58
CA LEU A 346 -11.12 12.88 19.84
C LEU A 346 -12.57 12.90 20.35
N ALA A 347 -13.38 13.87 19.90
CA ALA A 347 -14.76 14.06 20.31
C ALA A 347 -15.79 13.38 19.38
N LEU A 348 -15.36 12.75 18.28
CA LEU A 348 -16.25 11.96 17.41
C LEU A 348 -16.86 10.76 18.14
N ASP A 349 -17.96 10.20 17.60
CA ASP A 349 -18.68 9.08 18.20
C ASP A 349 -18.03 7.73 17.90
N TRP A 350 -16.79 7.55 18.35
CA TRP A 350 -16.02 6.31 18.23
C TRP A 350 -16.74 5.15 18.93
N ARG A 351 -17.03 4.07 18.20
CA ARG A 351 -17.67 2.86 18.75
C ARG A 351 -16.96 1.58 18.35
N ALA A 352 -16.13 1.63 17.31
CA ALA A 352 -15.51 0.47 16.73
C ALA A 352 -14.40 -0.12 17.62
N ASP A 353 -14.14 -1.40 17.44
CA ASP A 353 -13.01 -2.10 18.06
C ASP A 353 -11.69 -1.51 17.54
N MET A 354 -11.64 -1.25 16.23
CA MET A 354 -10.51 -0.64 15.56
C MET A 354 -10.79 0.80 15.19
N LYS A 355 -9.89 1.68 15.60
CA LYS A 355 -10.03 3.13 15.49
C LYS A 355 -8.80 3.70 14.83
N MET A 356 -8.99 4.54 13.81
CA MET A 356 -7.88 5.10 13.05
C MET A 356 -8.13 6.56 12.71
N VAL A 357 -7.10 7.39 12.87
CA VAL A 357 -7.05 8.77 12.41
C VAL A 357 -6.00 8.88 11.30
N ILE A 358 -6.41 9.41 10.15
CA ILE A 358 -5.52 9.75 9.03
C ILE A 358 -5.50 11.27 8.90
N HIS A 359 -4.35 11.88 9.20
CA HIS A 359 -4.17 13.32 9.32
C HIS A 359 -3.41 13.88 8.09
N PHE A 360 -4.07 14.72 7.30
CA PHE A 360 -3.49 15.44 6.15
C PHE A 360 -3.25 16.91 6.50
N ALA A 361 -2.01 17.40 6.35
CA ALA A 361 -1.70 18.81 6.57
C ALA A 361 -0.47 19.27 5.77
N ASP A 362 -0.46 20.55 5.40
CA ASP A 362 0.67 21.20 4.71
C ASP A 362 1.32 22.34 5.51
N ALA A 363 0.79 22.60 6.72
CA ALA A 363 1.30 23.57 7.68
C ALA A 363 1.42 22.96 9.11
N PRO A 364 2.39 23.44 9.92
CA PRO A 364 2.59 22.97 11.29
C PRO A 364 1.55 23.53 12.27
N ALA A 365 1.44 22.90 13.44
CA ALA A 365 0.64 23.41 14.56
C ALA A 365 1.26 24.68 15.17
N HIS A 366 0.43 25.53 15.77
CA HIS A 366 0.91 26.67 16.57
C HIS A 366 1.84 26.27 17.71
N GLY A 367 2.87 27.09 17.92
CA GLY A 367 3.88 26.92 18.95
C GLY A 367 5.25 26.70 18.33
N GLN A 368 6.23 27.52 18.73
CA GLN A 368 7.60 27.50 18.17
C GLN A 368 8.29 26.14 18.26
N LYS A 369 7.82 25.25 19.14
CA LYS A 369 8.35 23.89 19.25
C LYS A 369 8.05 23.04 18.00
N TYR A 370 6.99 23.33 17.25
CA TYR A 370 6.54 22.49 16.13
C TYR A 370 7.12 22.86 14.77
N HIS A 371 7.84 23.97 14.66
CA HIS A 371 8.41 24.44 13.40
C HIS A 371 9.78 25.09 13.59
N GLU A 372 10.45 25.35 12.46
CA GLU A 372 11.69 26.10 12.39
C GLU A 372 11.54 27.16 11.30
N GLY A 373 11.93 28.39 11.60
CA GLY A 373 11.92 29.48 10.61
C GLY A 373 10.58 30.17 10.36
N LEU A 374 9.48 29.74 11.00
CA LEU A 374 8.16 30.40 10.92
C LEU A 374 7.84 31.27 12.16
N ILE A 375 8.83 31.53 13.03
CA ILE A 375 8.66 32.32 14.27
C ILE A 375 8.09 33.72 14.01
N HIS A 376 8.36 34.30 12.85
CA HIS A 376 7.87 35.64 12.48
C HIS A 376 6.49 35.65 11.83
N THR A 377 5.91 34.48 11.58
CA THR A 377 4.61 34.32 10.92
C THR A 377 3.61 33.49 11.73
N ASP A 378 4.02 32.81 12.80
CA ASP A 378 3.13 32.19 13.79
C ASP A 378 2.61 33.25 14.77
N GLN A 379 1.31 33.51 14.77
CA GLN A 379 0.64 34.45 15.68
C GLN A 379 0.47 33.88 17.10
N TYR A 380 0.64 32.57 17.26
CA TYR A 380 0.53 31.87 18.54
C TYR A 380 1.82 31.09 18.87
N PRO A 381 2.99 31.78 18.96
CA PRO A 381 4.28 31.13 19.14
C PRO A 381 4.44 30.40 20.48
N LEU A 382 3.59 30.71 21.47
CA LEU A 382 3.58 30.05 22.78
C LEU A 382 2.65 28.81 22.81
N GLY A 383 2.03 28.45 21.68
CA GLY A 383 1.06 27.36 21.56
C GLY A 383 -0.38 27.83 21.43
N ASP A 384 -1.30 26.89 21.37
CA ASP A 384 -2.73 27.16 21.18
C ASP A 384 -3.29 28.14 22.24
N PRO A 385 -4.02 29.19 21.83
CA PRO A 385 -4.54 30.23 22.72
C PRO A 385 -5.63 29.74 23.70
N ARG A 386 -6.22 28.57 23.46
CA ARG A 386 -7.19 27.91 24.38
C ARG A 386 -6.48 27.00 25.38
N GLY A 387 -5.16 26.86 25.29
CA GLY A 387 -4.34 26.04 26.19
C GLY A 387 -4.32 24.55 25.82
N LEU A 388 -4.73 24.19 24.60
CA LEU A 388 -4.62 22.82 24.12
C LEU A 388 -3.16 22.48 23.76
N ASP A 389 -2.67 21.34 24.24
CA ASP A 389 -1.36 20.82 23.81
C ASP A 389 -1.54 19.70 22.78
N PRO A 390 -1.13 19.88 21.51
CA PRO A 390 -1.17 18.81 20.52
C PRO A 390 -0.51 17.50 20.98
N GLU A 391 0.58 17.56 21.76
CA GLU A 391 1.23 16.36 22.29
C GLU A 391 0.33 15.59 23.26
N ASP A 392 -0.39 16.29 24.15
CA ASP A 392 -1.37 15.68 25.06
C ASP A 392 -2.50 15.02 24.26
N LEU A 393 -2.98 15.66 23.20
CA LEU A 393 -4.06 15.13 22.35
C LEU A 393 -3.61 13.89 21.56
N VAL A 394 -2.39 13.89 21.02
CA VAL A 394 -1.79 12.72 20.36
C VAL A 394 -1.56 11.58 21.36
N ARG A 395 -1.12 11.87 22.58
CA ARG A 395 -1.05 10.88 23.67
C ARG A 395 -2.41 10.30 24.02
N GLN A 396 -3.47 11.11 23.98
CA GLN A 396 -4.83 10.62 24.18
C GLN A 396 -5.28 9.67 23.07
N LEU A 397 -5.01 9.97 21.79
CA LEU A 397 -5.29 9.04 20.68
C LEU A 397 -4.63 7.67 20.94
N ALA A 398 -3.34 7.68 21.25
CA ALA A 398 -2.58 6.47 21.57
C ALA A 398 -3.19 5.69 22.75
N SER A 399 -3.46 6.37 23.87
CA SER A 399 -4.01 5.73 25.08
C SER A 399 -5.41 5.14 24.89
N ARG A 400 -6.16 5.61 23.88
CA ARG A 400 -7.47 5.07 23.49
C ARG A 400 -7.37 3.95 22.46
N GLY A 401 -6.16 3.47 22.15
CA GLY A 401 -5.91 2.41 21.18
C GLY A 401 -6.20 2.82 19.74
N MET A 402 -6.11 4.13 19.43
CA MET A 402 -6.41 4.65 18.10
C MET A 402 -5.14 4.75 17.28
N ALA A 403 -5.10 4.07 16.13
CA ALA A 403 -4.03 4.24 15.16
C ALA A 403 -3.98 5.69 14.66
N TYR A 404 -2.78 6.26 14.57
CA TYR A 404 -2.57 7.62 14.09
C TYR A 404 -1.56 7.63 12.95
N HIS A 405 -1.99 8.13 11.79
CA HIS A 405 -1.18 8.25 10.59
C HIS A 405 -1.16 9.70 10.12
N PHE A 406 0.03 10.23 9.88
CA PHE A 406 0.21 11.56 9.30
C PHE A 406 0.62 11.44 7.83
N ALA A 407 -0.20 11.96 6.94
CA ALA A 407 0.05 12.06 5.52
C ALA A 407 0.71 13.41 5.21
N SER A 408 2.05 13.41 5.21
CA SER A 408 2.84 14.62 4.95
C SER A 408 2.68 15.09 3.50
N ILE A 409 2.36 16.37 3.32
CA ILE A 409 2.20 17.02 2.01
C ILE A 409 3.49 17.74 1.60
N ASN A 410 4.21 18.29 2.57
CA ASN A 410 5.48 18.97 2.37
C ASN A 410 6.32 18.93 3.68
N ARG A 411 7.54 19.49 3.60
CA ARG A 411 8.53 19.42 4.70
C ARG A 411 8.31 20.40 5.86
N THR A 412 7.37 21.34 5.78
CA THR A 412 7.12 22.32 6.87
C THR A 412 6.61 21.62 8.13
N THR A 413 5.98 20.46 7.96
CA THR A 413 5.41 19.64 9.04
C THR A 413 6.40 18.65 9.67
N ASP A 414 7.59 18.47 9.09
CA ASP A 414 8.52 17.40 9.48
C ASP A 414 8.87 17.41 10.98
N LYS A 415 9.09 18.61 11.54
CA LYS A 415 9.39 18.77 12.98
C LYS A 415 8.18 18.45 13.86
N MET A 416 7.00 18.95 13.50
CA MET A 416 5.75 18.61 14.17
C MET A 416 5.52 17.09 14.17
N VAL A 417 5.72 16.44 13.02
CA VAL A 417 5.53 15.00 12.86
C VAL A 417 6.51 14.20 13.73
N ALA A 418 7.77 14.62 13.81
CA ALA A 418 8.75 14.00 14.69
C ALA A 418 8.31 14.06 16.17
N ILE A 419 7.85 15.23 16.63
CA ILE A 419 7.34 15.42 17.99
C ILE A 419 6.08 14.59 18.23
N PHE A 420 5.14 14.57 17.28
CA PHE A 420 3.91 13.78 17.40
C PHE A 420 4.20 12.29 17.46
N LYS A 421 5.21 11.80 16.72
CA LYS A 421 5.64 10.41 16.78
C LYS A 421 6.14 10.03 18.18
N ASP A 422 6.94 10.89 18.80
CA ASP A 422 7.44 10.68 20.16
C ASP A 422 6.30 10.74 21.19
N ALA A 423 5.40 11.71 21.05
CA ALA A 423 4.20 11.82 21.89
C ALA A 423 3.30 10.57 21.77
N TYR A 424 3.03 10.11 20.56
CA TYR A 424 2.21 8.92 20.31
C TYR A 424 2.84 7.65 20.93
N ALA A 425 4.15 7.49 20.79
CA ALA A 425 4.88 6.38 21.43
C ALA A 425 4.83 6.47 22.97
N ALA A 426 4.98 7.66 23.54
CA ALA A 426 4.87 7.88 24.99
C ALA A 426 3.46 7.61 25.53
N GLY A 427 2.42 7.76 24.70
CA GLY A 427 1.03 7.43 25.04
C GLY A 427 0.68 5.95 24.96
N GLY A 428 1.65 5.07 24.66
CA GLY A 428 1.43 3.62 24.51
C GLY A 428 0.99 3.20 23.11
N GLY A 429 1.19 4.06 22.11
CA GLY A 429 0.85 3.75 20.73
C GLY A 429 1.69 2.60 20.17
N ILE A 430 1.07 1.75 19.35
CA ILE A 430 1.73 0.63 18.68
C ILE A 430 2.68 1.20 17.59
N LYS A 431 3.95 0.79 17.62
CA LYS A 431 5.06 1.36 16.83
C LYS A 431 4.98 1.12 15.32
#